data_AF-A0A8D8NL48-F1
#
_entry.id   AF-A0A8D8NL48-F1
#
_cell.length_a   1.000
_cell.length_b   1.000
_cell.length_c   1.000
_cell.angle_alpha   90.00
_cell.angle_beta   90.00
_cell.angle_gamma   90.00
#
_symmetry.space_group_name_H-M   'P 1'
#
loop_
_entity.id
_entity.type
_entity.pdbx_description
1 polymer ?
#
loop_
_entity_poly.entity_id
_entity_poly.type
_entity_poly.pdbx_seq_one_letter_code
_entity_poly.pdbx_strand_id
1 'polypeptide(L)'
;ARVRTVNSFNFKYGKLEIRAKTPTGDWLWPALWLMPKMNQYGTWPMSGEIDLMESRGNLEYRFPGGEHLGVEHIGQTLHFGPTTWLNGYETATTAKNSPAG
;
A
#
# COMPACT_ATOMS: atom_id res chain seq x y z
N ALA A 1 6.46 12.25 7.09
CA ALA A 1 6.02 11.89 8.46
C ALA A 1 5.28 10.54 8.43
N ARG A 2 5.26 9.78 9.53
CA ARG A 2 4.49 8.52 9.64
C ARG A 2 3.52 8.62 10.82
N VAL A 3 2.24 8.80 10.53
CA VAL A 3 1.17 8.89 11.53
C VAL A 3 0.50 7.52 11.65
N ARG A 4 0.26 7.06 12.89
CA ARG A 4 -0.33 5.74 13.14
C ARG A 4 -1.33 5.79 14.30
N THR A 5 -2.35 4.93 14.24
CA THR A 5 -3.38 4.82 15.28
C THR A 5 -3.17 3.66 16.26
N VAL A 6 -1.96 3.05 16.29
CA VAL A 6 -1.68 1.82 17.04
C VAL A 6 -2.21 1.88 18.48
N ASN A 7 -2.10 3.02 19.16
CA ASN A 7 -2.50 3.18 20.56
C ASN A 7 -3.84 3.92 20.77
N SER A 8 -4.49 4.38 19.70
CA SER A 8 -5.69 5.22 19.78
C SER A 8 -6.92 4.59 19.14
N PHE A 9 -6.77 3.90 18.01
CA PHE A 9 -7.90 3.32 17.29
C PHE A 9 -7.48 2.07 16.52
N ASN A 10 -8.27 1.02 16.68
CA ASN A 10 -8.21 -0.20 15.87
C ASN A 10 -9.65 -0.56 15.51
N PHE A 11 -9.83 -1.12 14.32
CA PHE A 11 -11.12 -1.60 13.86
C PHE A 11 -10.97 -3.00 13.28
N LYS A 12 -12.03 -3.79 13.40
CA LYS A 12 -12.09 -5.14 12.86
C LYS A 12 -13.35 -5.22 12.01
N TYR A 13 -13.14 -5.46 10.72
CA TYR A 13 -14.18 -5.50 9.68
C TYR A 13 -14.88 -4.15 9.46
N GLY A 14 -15.73 -4.11 8.44
CA GLY A 14 -16.45 -2.91 8.01
C GLY A 14 -15.83 -2.24 6.79
N LYS A 15 -16.20 -0.98 6.58
CA LYS A 15 -15.76 -0.16 5.43
C LYS A 15 -14.92 1.01 5.95
N LEU A 16 -13.71 1.15 5.42
CA LEU A 16 -12.86 2.31 5.62
C LEU A 16 -12.76 3.07 4.30
N GLU A 17 -13.06 4.37 4.33
CA GLU A 17 -12.89 5.27 3.19
C GLU A 17 -11.89 6.35 3.54
N ILE A 18 -10.91 6.57 2.67
CA ILE A 18 -9.93 7.64 2.80
C ILE A 18 -9.98 8.46 1.51
N ARG A 19 -10.21 9.77 1.65
CA ARG A 19 -10.08 10.73 0.55
C ARG A 19 -8.81 11.54 0.77
N ALA A 20 -7.82 11.32 -0.09
CA ALA A 20 -6.54 12.01 -0.02
C ALA A 20 -6.09 12.47 -1.41
N LYS A 21 -5.32 13.56 -1.45
CA LYS A 21 -4.50 13.94 -2.61
C LYS A 21 -3.07 13.50 -2.34
N THR A 22 -2.47 12.79 -3.29
CA THR A 22 -1.09 12.32 -3.18
C THR A 22 -0.12 13.47 -3.41
N PRO A 23 1.03 13.48 -2.72
CA PRO A 23 2.09 14.43 -3.01
C PRO A 23 2.80 14.08 -4.32
N THR A 24 3.27 15.12 -5.01
CA THR A 24 4.13 15.04 -6.19
C THR A 24 5.54 15.49 -5.82
N GLY A 25 6.55 14.78 -6.29
CA GLY A 25 7.95 15.08 -6.04
C GLY A 25 8.81 13.82 -6.20
N ASP A 26 10.04 14.03 -6.66
CA ASP A 26 10.98 12.92 -6.79
C ASP A 26 11.29 12.30 -5.43
N TRP A 27 11.46 10.98 -5.43
CA TRP A 27 11.78 10.15 -4.25
C TRP A 27 10.66 10.04 -3.21
N LEU A 28 9.49 10.63 -3.48
CA LEU A 28 8.34 10.46 -2.60
C LEU A 28 7.64 9.12 -2.83
N TRP A 29 7.27 8.46 -1.75
CA TRP A 29 6.47 7.23 -1.74
C TRP A 29 5.37 7.35 -0.68
N PRO A 30 4.23 8.00 -1.01
CA PRO A 30 3.08 8.02 -0.13
C PRO A 30 2.45 6.62 -0.02
N ALA A 31 2.00 6.27 1.18
CA ALA A 31 1.31 5.00 1.45
C ALA A 31 0.17 5.19 2.46
N LEU A 32 -0.92 4.48 2.23
CA LEU A 32 -2.05 4.28 3.15
C LEU A 32 -2.24 2.79 3.36
N TRP A 33 -2.11 2.34 4.59
CA TRP A 33 -2.01 0.91 4.89
C TRP A 33 -2.55 0.61 6.29
N LEU A 34 -2.84 -0.67 6.52
CA LEU A 34 -3.36 -1.20 7.77
C LEU A 34 -2.44 -2.31 8.27
N MET A 35 -2.16 -2.26 9.57
CA MET A 35 -1.44 -3.29 10.30
C MET A 35 -2.32 -3.91 11.38
N PRO A 36 -2.09 -5.19 11.72
CA PRO A 36 -2.77 -5.81 12.85
C PRO A 36 -2.43 -5.08 14.15
N LYS A 37 -3.42 -4.92 15.03
CA LYS A 37 -3.20 -4.35 16.38
C LYS A 37 -2.28 -5.24 17.22
N MET A 38 -2.40 -6.54 17.06
CA MET A 38 -1.61 -7.57 17.75
C MET A 38 -1.09 -8.58 16.73
N ASN A 39 0.17 -9.00 16.87
CA ASN A 39 0.78 -10.02 16.01
C ASN A 39 0.39 -11.44 16.43
N GLN A 40 -0.91 -11.76 16.35
CA GLN A 40 -1.48 -13.01 16.86
C GLN A 40 -0.90 -14.28 16.20
N TYR A 41 -0.46 -14.18 14.95
CA TYR A 41 0.02 -15.30 14.14
C TYR A 41 1.54 -15.26 13.91
N GLY A 42 2.25 -14.37 14.60
CA GLY A 42 3.69 -14.15 14.43
C GLY A 42 4.02 -12.81 13.77
N THR A 43 5.31 -12.56 13.54
CA THR A 43 5.77 -11.36 12.82
C THR A 43 5.26 -11.31 11.38
N TRP A 44 5.41 -10.16 10.74
CA TRP A 44 5.07 -10.01 9.32
C TRP A 44 5.71 -11.11 8.45
N PRO A 45 5.02 -11.63 7.41
CA PRO A 45 3.66 -11.30 6.97
C PRO A 45 2.57 -12.16 7.64
N MET A 46 2.94 -12.99 8.63
CA MET A 46 2.03 -13.99 9.21
C MET A 46 0.79 -13.37 9.85
N SER A 47 0.94 -12.23 10.51
CA SER A 47 -0.21 -11.48 11.07
C SER A 47 -0.88 -10.52 10.07
N GLY A 48 -0.38 -10.44 8.85
CA GLY A 48 -0.94 -9.66 7.75
C GLY A 48 -0.51 -8.19 7.67
N GLU A 49 -0.68 -7.62 6.49
CA GLU A 49 -0.61 -6.19 6.17
C GLU A 49 -1.53 -5.92 4.97
N ILE A 50 -2.28 -4.82 4.99
CA ILE A 50 -3.18 -4.42 3.91
C ILE A 50 -2.75 -3.04 3.43
N ASP A 51 -2.16 -2.99 2.24
CA ASP A 51 -1.81 -1.74 1.56
C ASP A 51 -2.99 -1.29 0.73
N LEU A 52 -3.73 -0.30 1.26
CA LEU A 52 -4.90 0.26 0.60
C LEU A 52 -4.50 1.10 -0.62
N MET A 53 -3.33 1.74 -0.54
CA MET A 53 -2.82 2.62 -1.58
C MET A 53 -1.31 2.83 -1.40
N GLU A 54 -0.56 2.56 -2.46
CA GLU A 54 0.83 2.95 -2.63
C GLU A 54 1.02 3.63 -3.99
N SER A 55 1.89 4.64 -4.07
CA SER A 55 2.21 5.33 -5.32
C SER A 55 3.60 5.95 -5.27
N ARG A 56 4.13 6.37 -6.42
CA ARG A 56 5.36 7.16 -6.54
C ARG A 56 5.03 8.62 -6.80
N GLY A 57 5.78 9.53 -6.19
CA GLY A 57 5.57 10.97 -6.39
C GLY A 57 6.13 11.54 -7.69
N ASN A 58 6.91 10.77 -8.43
CA ASN A 58 7.55 11.21 -9.67
C ASN A 58 6.51 11.49 -10.77
N LEU A 59 6.67 12.58 -11.53
CA LEU A 59 5.78 12.88 -12.65
C LEU A 59 6.05 11.99 -13.87
N GLU A 60 7.32 11.85 -14.24
CA GLU A 60 7.75 11.16 -15.47
C GLU A 60 8.41 9.80 -15.21
N TYR A 61 8.04 9.13 -14.12
CA TYR A 61 8.55 7.78 -13.86
C TYR A 61 7.74 6.75 -14.65
N ARG A 62 8.42 6.03 -15.55
CA ARG A 62 7.81 5.09 -16.49
C ARG A 62 8.62 3.80 -16.60
N PHE A 63 7.94 2.69 -16.89
CA PHE A 63 8.62 1.47 -17.34
C PHE A 63 9.21 1.66 -18.74
N PRO A 64 10.25 0.88 -19.10
CA PRO A 64 10.59 0.64 -20.49
C PRO A 64 9.37 0.09 -21.23
N GLY A 65 8.78 0.90 -22.12
CA GLY A 65 7.47 0.62 -22.74
C GLY A 65 6.46 1.76 -22.59
N GLY A 66 6.74 2.76 -21.74
CA GLY A 66 5.99 4.01 -21.67
C GLY A 66 4.89 4.06 -20.60
N GLU A 67 4.59 2.93 -19.95
CA GLU A 67 3.63 2.85 -18.85
C GLU A 67 4.05 3.72 -17.66
N HIS A 68 3.15 4.58 -17.17
CA HIS A 68 3.40 5.40 -15.99
C HIS A 68 3.44 4.55 -14.71
N LEU A 69 4.46 4.82 -13.88
CA LEU A 69 4.63 4.31 -12.52
C LEU A 69 4.73 5.42 -11.49
N GLY A 70 4.63 6.66 -11.95
CA GLY A 70 4.66 7.87 -11.16
C GLY A 70 3.35 8.12 -10.42
N VAL A 71 2.98 9.41 -10.37
CA VAL A 71 1.78 9.89 -9.66
C VAL A 71 0.46 9.31 -10.17
N GLU A 72 0.46 8.75 -11.38
CA GLU A 72 -0.71 8.15 -12.01
C GLU A 72 -0.93 6.70 -11.60
N HIS A 73 0.09 6.05 -11.03
CA HIS A 73 0.04 4.64 -10.66
C HIS A 73 -0.34 4.47 -9.19
N ILE A 74 -1.39 3.71 -8.92
CA ILE A 74 -1.82 3.36 -7.57
C ILE A 74 -1.83 1.84 -7.42
N GLY A 75 -0.95 1.33 -6.56
CA GLY A 75 -0.88 -0.07 -6.16
C GLY A 75 -1.67 -0.37 -4.89
N GLN A 76 -2.14 -1.60 -4.77
CA GLN A 76 -2.80 -2.16 -3.60
C GLN A 76 -2.32 -3.59 -3.40
N THR A 77 -2.05 -3.98 -2.17
CA THR A 77 -1.46 -5.28 -1.86
C THR A 77 -2.02 -5.84 -0.57
N LEU A 78 -2.25 -7.16 -0.54
CA LEU A 78 -2.43 -7.92 0.69
C LEU A 78 -1.19 -8.77 0.92
N HIS A 79 -0.47 -8.51 2.02
CA HIS A 79 0.62 -9.37 2.47
C HIS A 79 0.10 -10.41 3.45
N PHE A 80 0.39 -11.68 3.15
CA PHE A 80 -0.03 -12.83 3.95
C PHE A 80 0.92 -14.00 3.68
N GLY A 81 1.00 -14.96 4.60
CA GLY A 81 1.79 -16.17 4.39
C GLY A 81 2.35 -16.74 5.69
N PRO A 82 2.78 -18.01 5.69
CA PRO A 82 3.26 -18.67 6.90
C PRO A 82 4.67 -18.23 7.33
N THR A 83 5.45 -17.61 6.43
CA THR A 83 6.79 -17.07 6.71
C THR A 83 7.08 -15.86 5.82
N THR A 84 8.16 -15.13 6.11
CA THR A 84 8.65 -14.03 5.26
C THR A 84 9.00 -14.47 3.85
N TRP A 85 9.51 -15.70 3.69
CA TRP A 85 9.91 -16.25 2.40
C TRP A 85 8.73 -16.75 1.56
N LEU A 86 7.62 -17.06 2.22
CA LEU A 86 6.38 -17.53 1.61
C LEU A 86 5.31 -16.45 1.66
N ASN A 87 5.71 -15.20 1.45
CA ASN A 87 4.78 -14.08 1.35
C ASN A 87 4.00 -14.18 0.03
N GLY A 88 2.70 -14.43 0.12
CA GLY A 88 1.80 -14.65 -1.01
C GLY A 88 1.36 -13.39 -1.76
N TYR A 89 1.98 -12.23 -1.47
CA TYR A 89 1.57 -10.92 -2.00
C TYR A 89 1.48 -10.85 -3.53
N GLU A 90 2.32 -11.61 -4.24
CA GLU A 90 2.32 -11.65 -5.71
C GLU A 90 0.95 -12.05 -6.29
N THR A 91 0.19 -12.88 -5.56
CA THR A 91 -1.15 -13.32 -5.95
C THR A 91 -2.27 -12.39 -5.47
N ALA A 92 -1.94 -11.40 -4.65
CA ALA A 92 -2.89 -10.48 -4.02
C ALA A 92 -2.45 -9.02 -4.14
N THR A 93 -1.78 -8.71 -5.25
CA THR A 93 -1.40 -7.35 -5.65
C THR A 93 -2.21 -6.95 -6.87
N THR A 94 -2.69 -5.71 -6.89
CA THR A 94 -3.27 -5.10 -8.07
C THR A 94 -2.85 -3.65 -8.15
N ALA A 95 -2.85 -3.09 -9.35
CA ALA A 95 -2.60 -1.68 -9.54
C ALA A 95 -3.51 -1.11 -10.61
N LYS A 96 -3.79 0.17 -10.48
CA LYS A 96 -4.58 0.92 -11.45
C LYS A 96 -3.88 2.23 -11.77
N ASN A 97 -3.79 2.51 -13.07
CA ASN A 97 -3.39 3.83 -13.54
C ASN A 97 -4.61 4.74 -13.60
N SER A 98 -4.48 5.98 -13.12
CA SER A 98 -5.41 7.02 -13.48
C SER A 98 -5.29 7.31 -14.98
N PRO A 99 -6.37 7.72 -15.67
CA PRO A 99 -6.23 8.33 -16.99
C PRO A 99 -5.21 9.47 -16.91
N ALA A 100 -4.43 9.64 -17.98
CA ALA A 100 -3.58 10.81 -18.12
C ALA A 100 -4.45 12.06 -17.92
N GLY A 101 -4.03 12.92 -17.00
CA GLY A 101 -4.68 14.21 -16.74
C GLY A 101 -4.41 15.21 -17.84
#